data_AF-A0A8J8TFV5-F1
#
_entry.id   AF-A0A8J8TFV5-F1
#
_cell.length_a   1.000
_cell.length_b   1.000
_cell.length_c   1.000
_cell.angle_alpha   90.00
_cell.angle_beta   90.00
_cell.angle_gamma   90.00
#
_symmetry.space_group_name_H-M   'P 1'
#
loop_
_entity.id
_entity.type
_entity.pdbx_description
1 polymer ?
#
loop_
_entity_poly.entity_id
_entity_poly.type
_entity_poly.pdbx_seq_one_letter_code
_entity_poly.pdbx_strand_id
1 'polypeptide(L)'
;NSSFNLLETLTYKIGKVVLQDHRIRKVRVRVSKPGALSYAKNVSVEVKMRRKDNLAKTYIALGSNISPEENIKKALKLLKERLGALKISTVYLTKPLPPFISQPNFYNCVVETNASLDPYNIKFNILRGIEKELGRVRDPNDKFAPRTIDLDLILYGNLIVNSKDLVTPDPEIEKRPFLALPLYELNEDLVIPGINKSIKEIVKKFSENIDMTPLYDYTEKLRREILEDF
;
A
#
# COMPACT_ATOMS: atom_id res chain seq x y z
N ASN A 1 3.35 22.67 -23.00
CA ASN A 1 4.32 23.06 -24.04
C ASN A 1 5.74 22.94 -23.51
N SER A 2 6.43 21.87 -23.86
CA SER A 2 7.86 21.70 -23.64
C SER A 2 8.50 21.50 -25.02
N SER A 3 9.57 22.21 -25.35
CA SER A 3 10.37 21.89 -26.52
C SER A 3 11.20 20.63 -26.23
N PHE A 4 11.19 19.68 -27.16
CA PHE A 4 12.00 18.46 -27.07
C PHE A 4 13.04 18.50 -28.18
N ASN A 5 14.32 18.40 -27.82
CA ASN A 5 15.41 18.46 -28.80
C ASN A 5 15.59 17.14 -29.58
N LEU A 6 15.06 16.02 -29.06
CA LEU A 6 15.25 14.67 -29.61
C LEU A 6 13.92 13.91 -29.67
N LEU A 7 13.73 13.15 -30.77
CA LEU A 7 12.54 12.29 -30.97
C LEU A 7 12.50 11.18 -29.93
N GLU A 8 13.65 10.69 -29.50
CA GLU A 8 13.85 9.68 -28.47
C GLU A 8 13.25 10.15 -27.14
N THR A 9 13.60 11.36 -26.71
CA THR A 9 13.13 11.95 -25.45
C THR A 9 11.62 12.14 -25.44
N LEU A 10 11.05 12.62 -26.55
CA LEU A 10 9.60 12.76 -26.70
C LEU A 10 8.91 11.39 -26.66
N THR A 11 9.38 10.44 -27.48
CA THR A 11 8.82 9.08 -27.57
C THR A 11 8.84 8.38 -26.21
N TYR A 12 9.96 8.50 -25.49
CA TYR A 12 10.12 7.94 -24.14
C TYR A 12 9.19 8.60 -23.12
N LYS A 13 9.08 9.94 -23.10
CA LYS A 13 8.21 10.65 -22.17
C LYS A 13 6.73 10.34 -22.41
N ILE A 14 6.29 10.24 -23.67
CA ILE A 14 4.92 9.79 -23.98
C ILE A 14 4.70 8.39 -23.40
N GLY A 15 5.63 7.45 -23.64
CA GLY A 15 5.52 6.09 -23.09
C GLY A 15 5.45 6.06 -21.57
N LYS A 16 6.22 6.91 -20.88
CA LYS A 16 6.15 7.09 -19.42
C LYS A 16 4.80 7.61 -18.94
N VAL A 17 4.26 8.66 -19.58
CA VAL A 17 2.97 9.26 -19.22
C VAL A 17 1.83 8.26 -19.44
N VAL A 18 1.84 7.53 -20.56
CA VAL A 18 0.83 6.51 -20.83
C VAL A 18 0.86 5.39 -19.78
N LEU A 19 2.06 4.96 -19.35
CA LEU A 19 2.21 3.98 -18.28
C LEU A 19 1.89 4.51 -16.87
N GLN A 20 1.57 5.80 -16.69
CA GLN A 20 1.00 6.29 -15.43
C GLN A 20 -0.44 5.80 -15.26
N ASP A 21 -1.17 5.48 -16.33
CA ASP A 21 -2.45 4.79 -16.23
C ASP A 21 -2.23 3.31 -15.89
N HIS A 22 -2.61 2.92 -14.68
CA HIS A 22 -2.34 1.58 -14.16
C HIS A 22 -3.05 0.44 -14.90
N ARG A 23 -4.06 0.76 -15.71
CA ARG A 23 -4.76 -0.22 -16.55
C ARG A 23 -3.89 -0.65 -17.74
N ILE A 24 -2.87 0.13 -18.09
CA ILE A 24 -2.00 -0.11 -19.24
C ILE A 24 -0.73 -0.87 -18.81
N ARG A 25 -0.67 -2.16 -19.12
CA ARG A 25 0.50 -3.03 -18.82
C ARG A 25 1.67 -2.87 -19.79
N LYS A 26 1.38 -2.46 -21.02
CA LYS A 26 2.36 -2.34 -22.10
C LYS A 26 1.95 -1.21 -23.03
N VAL A 27 2.93 -0.47 -23.54
CA VAL A 27 2.73 0.56 -24.54
C VAL A 27 3.81 0.45 -25.62
N ARG A 28 3.41 0.69 -26.86
CA ARG A 28 4.31 0.90 -27.99
C ARG A 28 4.05 2.31 -28.49
N VAL A 29 5.06 3.18 -28.40
CA VAL A 29 4.97 4.55 -28.90
C VAL A 29 5.89 4.67 -30.08
N ARG A 30 5.36 5.17 -31.20
CA ARG A 30 6.14 5.53 -32.39
C ARG A 30 5.93 7.01 -32.68
N VAL A 31 7.02 7.76 -32.79
CA VAL A 31 6.99 9.17 -33.21
C VAL A 31 7.78 9.31 -34.49
N SER A 32 7.20 9.97 -35.48
CA SER A 32 7.80 10.20 -36.80
C SER A 32 7.94 11.68 -37.09
N LYS A 33 9.01 12.05 -37.80
CA LYS A 33 9.26 13.38 -38.33
C LYS A 33 9.47 13.29 -39.86
N PRO A 34 8.37 13.36 -40.64
CA PRO A 34 8.45 13.36 -42.10
C PRO A 34 9.26 14.55 -42.61
N GLY A 35 10.03 14.35 -43.68
CA GLY A 35 10.82 15.42 -44.31
C GLY A 35 11.99 15.94 -43.47
N ALA A 36 12.35 15.28 -42.36
CA ALA A 36 13.50 15.68 -41.55
C ALA A 36 14.86 15.52 -42.27
N LEU A 37 14.92 14.62 -43.26
CA LEU A 37 16.10 14.35 -44.08
C LEU A 37 15.69 14.39 -45.55
N SER A 38 16.48 15.06 -46.39
CA SER A 38 16.21 15.18 -47.83
C SER A 38 16.28 13.84 -48.56
N TYR A 39 17.03 12.88 -48.04
CA TYR A 39 17.25 11.56 -48.64
C TYR A 39 16.39 10.44 -48.03
N ALA A 40 15.51 10.74 -47.07
CA ALA A 40 14.65 9.75 -46.45
C ALA A 40 13.20 10.26 -46.37
N LYS A 41 12.24 9.40 -46.75
CA LYS A 41 10.81 9.74 -46.67
C LYS A 41 10.37 10.06 -45.23
N ASN A 42 10.98 9.41 -44.24
CA ASN A 42 10.63 9.59 -42.84
C ASN A 42 11.76 9.17 -41.91
N VAL A 43 11.85 9.82 -40.74
CA VAL A 43 12.66 9.38 -39.60
C VAL A 43 11.71 9.14 -38.44
N SER A 44 11.79 7.97 -37.81
CA SER A 44 10.94 7.66 -36.66
C SER A 44 11.70 6.92 -35.57
N VAL A 45 11.32 7.19 -34.33
CA VAL A 45 11.73 6.41 -33.17
C VAL A 45 10.54 5.62 -32.65
N GLU A 46 10.75 4.35 -32.34
CA GLU A 46 9.77 3.51 -31.66
C GLU A 46 10.35 3.02 -30.34
N VAL A 47 9.58 3.16 -29.26
CA VAL A 47 9.89 2.58 -27.95
C VAL A 47 8.78 1.62 -27.58
N LYS A 48 9.17 0.41 -27.18
CA LYS A 48 8.29 -0.57 -26.53
C LYS A 48 8.60 -0.54 -25.04
N MET A 49 7.62 -0.14 -24.24
CA MET A 49 7.73 -0.14 -22.78
C MET A 49 6.71 -1.13 -22.23
N ARG A 50 7.16 -1.99 -21.33
CA ARG A 50 6.27 -2.76 -20.47
C ARG A 50 6.41 -2.19 -19.07
N ARG A 51 5.29 -2.15 -18.34
CA ARG A 51 5.37 -2.08 -16.89
C ARG A 51 6.18 -3.30 -16.46
N LYS A 52 7.25 -3.11 -15.68
CA LYS A 52 7.84 -4.26 -14.99
C LYS A 52 6.72 -4.78 -14.10
N ASP A 53 6.27 -6.02 -14.33
CA ASP A 53 5.46 -6.77 -13.38
C ASP A 53 6.33 -7.13 -12.16
N ASN A 54 6.99 -6.14 -11.56
CA ASN A 54 7.66 -6.30 -10.29
C ASN A 54 6.55 -6.30 -9.25
N LEU A 55 5.90 -7.45 -9.12
CA LEU A 55 5.05 -7.74 -7.98
C LEU A 55 5.93 -7.56 -6.74
N ALA A 56 5.66 -6.49 -5.99
CA ALA A 56 6.30 -6.25 -4.72
C ALA A 56 5.36 -6.75 -3.64
N LYS A 57 5.88 -7.64 -2.79
CA LYS A 57 5.17 -8.04 -1.60
C LYS A 57 4.94 -6.82 -0.72
N THR A 58 3.68 -6.47 -0.53
CA THR A 58 3.24 -5.20 0.05
C THR A 58 2.41 -5.48 1.27
N TYR A 59 2.69 -4.76 2.36
CA TYR A 59 1.97 -4.88 3.61
C TYR A 59 1.29 -3.56 3.95
N ILE A 60 0.01 -3.65 4.26
CA ILE A 60 -0.84 -2.50 4.59
C ILE A 60 -1.44 -2.74 5.97
N ALA A 61 -1.25 -1.81 6.89
CA ALA A 61 -1.94 -1.80 8.17
C ALA A 61 -3.34 -1.20 8.00
N LEU A 62 -4.31 -1.81 8.69
CA LEU A 62 -5.68 -1.33 8.80
C LEU A 62 -5.97 -1.06 10.27
N GLY A 63 -6.60 0.08 10.55
CA GLY A 63 -7.07 0.45 11.89
C GLY A 63 -8.44 1.11 11.85
N SER A 64 -9.35 0.74 12.76
CA SER A 64 -10.67 1.37 12.88
C SER A 64 -11.19 1.35 14.31
N ASN A 65 -11.85 2.42 14.76
CA ASN A 65 -12.56 2.44 16.05
C ASN A 65 -14.01 2.95 15.96
N ILE A 66 -14.45 3.44 14.80
CA ILE A 66 -15.87 3.72 14.53
C ILE A 66 -16.43 2.57 13.71
N SER A 67 -17.46 1.88 14.21
CA SER A 67 -18.06 0.70 13.57
C SER A 67 -17.01 -0.26 12.99
N PRO A 68 -16.01 -0.69 13.79
CA PRO A 68 -14.79 -1.30 13.27
C PRO A 68 -15.03 -2.62 12.52
N GLU A 69 -15.99 -3.44 12.97
CA GLU A 69 -16.38 -4.67 12.28
C GLU A 69 -16.86 -4.42 10.84
N GLU A 70 -17.61 -3.35 10.61
CA GLU A 70 -18.14 -3.02 9.30
C GLU A 70 -17.07 -2.38 8.41
N ASN A 71 -16.31 -1.44 8.97
CA ASN A 71 -15.34 -0.66 8.21
C ASN A 71 -14.11 -1.48 7.81
N ILE A 72 -13.60 -2.37 8.67
CA ILE A 72 -12.54 -3.32 8.30
C ILE A 72 -13.03 -4.20 7.15
N LYS A 73 -14.23 -4.78 7.24
CA LYS A 73 -14.82 -5.62 6.19
C LYS A 73 -14.93 -4.88 4.85
N LYS A 74 -15.45 -3.65 4.85
CA LYS A 74 -15.57 -2.82 3.64
C LYS A 74 -14.20 -2.46 3.05
N ALA A 75 -13.24 -2.08 3.89
CA ALA A 75 -11.89 -1.74 3.46
C ALA A 75 -11.20 -2.93 2.78
N LEU A 76 -11.32 -4.14 3.34
CA LEU A 76 -10.77 -5.36 2.77
C LEU A 76 -11.37 -5.68 1.38
N LYS A 77 -12.68 -5.50 1.20
CA LYS A 77 -13.32 -5.69 -0.11
C LYS A 77 -12.78 -4.71 -1.15
N LEU A 78 -12.67 -3.43 -0.80
CA LEU A 78 -12.14 -2.39 -1.70
C LEU A 78 -10.65 -2.60 -1.99
N LEU A 79 -9.87 -3.05 -1.00
CA LEU A 79 -8.46 -3.42 -1.20
C LEU A 79 -8.34 -4.62 -2.15
N LYS A 80 -9.17 -5.66 -1.97
CA LYS A 80 -9.17 -6.85 -2.85
C LYS A 80 -9.52 -6.47 -4.27
N GLU A 81 -10.52 -5.62 -4.46
CA GLU A 81 -10.92 -5.10 -5.77
C GLU A 81 -9.79 -4.32 -6.47
N ARG A 82 -9.05 -3.49 -5.72
CA ARG A 82 -8.03 -2.58 -6.29
C ARG A 82 -6.65 -3.18 -6.42
N LEU A 83 -6.28 -4.10 -5.53
CA LEU A 83 -4.93 -4.68 -5.43
C LEU A 83 -4.88 -6.17 -5.75
N GLY A 84 -6.03 -6.84 -5.86
CA GLY A 84 -6.13 -8.27 -6.13
C GLY A 84 -6.10 -9.11 -4.86
N ALA A 85 -5.56 -10.33 -4.96
CA ALA A 85 -5.53 -11.27 -3.85
C ALA A 85 -4.85 -10.68 -2.60
N LEU A 86 -5.47 -10.93 -1.44
CA LEU A 86 -4.99 -10.50 -0.13
C LEU A 86 -4.82 -11.72 0.77
N LYS A 87 -3.83 -11.66 1.66
CA LYS A 87 -3.81 -12.44 2.92
C LYS A 87 -3.99 -11.48 4.07
N ILE A 88 -4.67 -11.92 5.13
CA ILE A 88 -4.95 -11.10 6.32
C ILE A 88 -4.39 -11.78 7.57
N SER A 89 -3.77 -11.00 8.44
CA SER A 89 -3.42 -11.42 9.79
C SER A 89 -4.67 -11.66 10.63
N THR A 90 -4.48 -12.09 11.87
CA THR A 90 -5.51 -11.95 12.91
C THR A 90 -5.89 -10.49 13.07
N VAL A 91 -7.18 -10.22 13.26
CA VAL A 91 -7.67 -8.92 13.70
C VAL A 91 -7.55 -8.83 15.21
N TYR A 92 -6.97 -7.75 15.70
CA TYR A 92 -6.71 -7.52 17.11
C TYR A 92 -7.51 -6.34 17.63
N LEU A 93 -8.15 -6.53 18.78
CA LEU A 93 -8.67 -5.44 19.59
C LEU A 93 -7.51 -4.82 20.39
N THR A 94 -7.30 -3.52 20.25
CA THR A 94 -6.23 -2.79 20.96
C THR A 94 -6.80 -1.55 21.61
N LYS A 95 -6.23 -1.16 22.76
CA LYS A 95 -6.57 0.11 23.39
C LYS A 95 -6.06 1.29 22.57
N PRO A 96 -6.68 2.47 22.67
CA PRO A 96 -6.15 3.70 22.11
C PRO A 96 -4.78 4.03 22.71
N LEU A 97 -3.92 4.66 21.91
CA LEU A 97 -2.59 5.06 22.37
C LEU A 97 -2.67 6.37 23.17
N PRO A 98 -1.88 6.52 24.26
CA PRO A 98 -1.72 7.78 24.95
C PRO A 98 -1.26 8.90 24.00
N PRO A 99 -1.71 10.16 24.21
CA PRO A 99 -2.54 10.65 25.32
C PRO A 99 -4.06 10.44 25.15
N PHE A 100 -4.53 9.86 24.05
CA PHE A 100 -5.93 9.87 23.65
C PHE A 100 -6.69 8.62 24.10
N ILE A 101 -6.75 8.40 25.41
CA ILE A 101 -7.29 7.18 26.03
C ILE A 101 -8.83 7.19 26.06
N SER A 102 -9.47 8.36 25.96
CA SER A 102 -10.93 8.54 26.04
C SER A 102 -11.69 8.24 24.74
N GLN A 103 -11.28 7.22 23.99
CA GLN A 103 -11.94 6.82 22.73
C GLN A 103 -12.17 5.31 22.68
N PRO A 104 -13.05 4.81 21.80
CA PRO A 104 -13.26 3.37 21.67
C PRO A 104 -11.99 2.63 21.26
N ASN A 105 -11.89 1.36 21.66
CA ASN A 105 -10.83 0.45 21.24
C ASN A 105 -10.80 0.31 19.71
N PHE A 106 -9.62 0.03 19.18
CA PHE A 106 -9.39 -0.14 17.76
C PHE A 106 -9.40 -1.62 17.39
N TYR A 107 -9.88 -1.92 16.19
CA TYR A 107 -9.56 -3.15 15.48
C TYR A 107 -8.38 -2.85 14.58
N ASN A 108 -7.28 -3.59 14.76
CA ASN A 108 -6.07 -3.48 13.97
C ASN A 108 -5.72 -4.81 13.31
N CYS A 109 -5.33 -4.77 12.04
CA CYS A 109 -4.79 -5.93 11.33
C CYS A 109 -3.81 -5.48 10.25
N VAL A 110 -3.08 -6.43 9.69
CA VAL A 110 -2.23 -6.21 8.51
C VAL A 110 -2.71 -7.12 7.38
N VAL A 111 -2.65 -6.61 6.16
CA VAL A 111 -2.82 -7.42 4.95
C VAL A 111 -1.53 -7.50 4.15
N GLU A 112 -1.27 -8.67 3.58
CA GLU A 112 -0.25 -8.91 2.57
C GLU A 112 -0.91 -8.95 1.18
N THR A 113 -0.31 -8.30 0.19
CA THR A 113 -0.69 -8.42 -1.22
C THR A 113 0.55 -8.35 -2.12
N ASN A 114 0.41 -8.79 -3.37
CA ASN A 114 1.43 -8.63 -4.40
C ASN A 114 1.05 -7.46 -5.30
N ALA A 115 1.58 -6.27 -4.98
CA ALA A 115 1.24 -5.07 -5.71
C ALA A 115 2.12 -4.88 -6.95
N SER A 116 1.52 -4.52 -8.07
CA SER A 116 2.22 -4.08 -9.28
C SER A 116 2.29 -2.54 -9.40
N LEU A 117 1.69 -1.84 -8.42
CA LEU A 117 1.62 -0.39 -8.33
C LEU A 117 2.81 0.18 -7.57
N ASP A 118 3.31 1.35 -7.98
CA ASP A 118 4.33 2.04 -7.21
C ASP A 118 3.78 2.46 -5.82
N PRO A 119 4.63 2.57 -4.80
CA PRO A 119 4.17 2.78 -3.42
C PRO A 119 3.49 4.13 -3.21
N TYR A 120 3.84 5.16 -3.99
CA TYR A 120 3.16 6.44 -3.96
C TYR A 120 1.73 6.27 -4.48
N ASN A 121 1.53 5.55 -5.58
CA ASN A 121 0.19 5.28 -6.07
C ASN A 121 -0.68 4.51 -5.07
N ILE A 122 -0.11 3.46 -4.48
CA ILE A 122 -0.79 2.70 -3.42
C ILE A 122 -1.19 3.66 -2.30
N LYS A 123 -0.24 4.41 -1.74
CA LYS A 123 -0.53 5.33 -0.63
C LYS A 123 -1.56 6.37 -1.02
N PHE A 124 -1.31 7.17 -2.06
CA PHE A 124 -2.06 8.39 -2.34
C PHE A 124 -3.35 8.21 -3.12
N ASN A 125 -3.44 7.19 -3.98
CA ASN A 125 -4.63 6.98 -4.82
C ASN A 125 -5.49 5.82 -4.31
N ILE A 126 -4.86 4.71 -3.92
CA ILE A 126 -5.61 3.55 -3.44
C ILE A 126 -6.04 3.75 -1.98
N LEU A 127 -5.08 3.83 -1.05
CA LEU A 127 -5.37 3.86 0.39
C LEU A 127 -6.16 5.12 0.78
N ARG A 128 -5.68 6.32 0.39
CA ARG A 128 -6.44 7.57 0.66
C ARG A 128 -7.80 7.61 -0.03
N GLY A 129 -7.92 6.97 -1.19
CA GLY A 129 -9.19 6.85 -1.91
C GLY A 129 -10.21 6.05 -1.10
N ILE A 130 -9.80 4.86 -0.63
CA ILE A 130 -10.64 4.00 0.23
C ILE A 130 -11.00 4.73 1.54
N GLU A 131 -10.04 5.38 2.19
CA GLU A 131 -10.31 6.16 3.42
C GLU A 131 -11.40 7.20 3.20
N LYS A 132 -11.31 7.95 2.08
CA LYS A 132 -12.30 8.97 1.72
C LYS A 132 -13.68 8.35 1.44
N GLU A 133 -13.72 7.23 0.72
CA GLU A 133 -14.97 6.52 0.39
C GLU A 133 -15.66 5.95 1.63
N LEU A 134 -14.87 5.54 2.64
CA LEU A 134 -15.38 5.07 3.93
C LEU A 134 -15.58 6.21 4.93
N GLY A 135 -15.66 7.45 4.46
CA GLY A 135 -16.08 8.60 5.27
C GLY A 135 -15.04 9.14 6.23
N ARG A 136 -13.75 8.82 6.05
CA ARG A 136 -12.71 9.45 6.87
C ARG A 136 -12.61 10.93 6.55
N VAL A 137 -12.95 11.76 7.54
CA VAL A 137 -12.72 13.20 7.51
C VAL A 137 -11.34 13.49 8.11
N ARG A 138 -10.47 14.18 7.36
CA ARG A 138 -9.18 14.63 7.89
C ARG A 138 -9.35 16.02 8.48
N ASP A 139 -9.44 16.09 9.80
CA ASP A 139 -9.33 17.36 10.49
C ASP A 139 -7.83 17.72 10.67
N PRO A 140 -7.35 18.82 10.06
CA PRO A 140 -5.96 19.27 10.25
C PRO A 140 -5.66 19.67 11.71
N ASN A 141 -6.68 19.97 12.52
CA ASN A 141 -6.56 20.36 13.92
C ASN A 141 -6.69 19.17 14.88
N ASP A 142 -7.29 18.07 14.44
CA ASP A 142 -7.43 16.85 15.22
C ASP A 142 -6.88 15.64 14.45
N LYS A 143 -5.56 15.50 14.54
CA LYS A 143 -4.86 14.33 13.99
C LYS A 143 -5.27 13.02 14.66
N PHE A 144 -5.97 13.02 15.79
CA PHE A 144 -6.22 11.82 16.60
C PHE A 144 -7.71 11.53 16.79
N ALA A 145 -8.57 12.24 16.05
CA ALA A 145 -10.01 11.98 16.01
C ALA A 145 -10.30 10.51 15.71
N PRO A 146 -11.36 9.93 16.31
CA PRO A 146 -11.88 8.61 15.94
C PRO A 146 -12.05 8.48 14.42
N ARG A 147 -11.66 7.34 13.87
CA ARG A 147 -11.60 7.13 12.42
C ARG A 147 -12.45 5.95 12.02
N THR A 148 -13.19 6.12 10.93
CA THR A 148 -13.89 5.02 10.26
C THR A 148 -12.89 3.99 9.74
N ILE A 149 -11.80 4.43 9.10
CA ILE A 149 -10.70 3.55 8.69
C ILE A 149 -9.38 4.32 8.55
N ASP A 150 -8.29 3.64 8.89
CA ASP A 150 -6.91 4.07 8.69
C ASP A 150 -6.15 3.03 7.90
N LEU A 151 -5.53 3.46 6.79
CA LEU A 151 -4.82 2.60 5.86
C LEU A 151 -3.39 3.11 5.64
N ASP A 152 -2.43 2.35 6.15
CA ASP A 152 -1.02 2.70 6.09
C ASP A 152 -0.21 1.68 5.31
N LEU A 153 0.53 2.14 4.29
CA LEU A 153 1.53 1.34 3.61
C LEU A 153 2.74 1.20 4.52
N ILE A 154 2.88 0.04 5.17
CA ILE A 154 3.91 -0.18 6.19
C ILE A 154 5.17 -0.87 5.63
N LEU A 155 5.05 -1.64 4.56
CA LEU A 155 6.20 -2.27 3.89
C LEU A 155 5.93 -2.49 2.39
N TYR A 156 6.92 -2.21 1.54
CA TYR A 156 6.83 -2.41 0.10
C TYR A 156 8.09 -3.10 -0.44
N GLY A 157 8.04 -4.43 -0.54
CA GLY A 157 9.19 -5.27 -0.90
C GLY A 157 10.43 -4.93 -0.05
N ASN A 158 11.56 -4.73 -0.73
CA ASN A 158 12.81 -4.29 -0.10
C ASN A 158 13.06 -2.78 -0.22
N LEU A 159 12.03 -2.00 -0.57
CA LEU A 159 12.18 -0.58 -0.82
C LEU A 159 12.29 0.19 0.49
N ILE A 160 13.26 1.11 0.53
CA ILE A 160 13.40 2.11 1.60
C ILE A 160 13.09 3.47 0.99
N VAL A 161 12.02 4.09 1.49
CA VAL A 161 11.63 5.47 1.18
C VAL A 161 11.64 6.23 2.49
N ASN A 162 12.40 7.33 2.52
CA ASN A 162 12.39 8.29 3.61
C ASN A 162 12.10 9.67 3.02
N SER A 163 10.82 9.98 2.83
CA SER A 163 10.35 11.25 2.28
C SER A 163 9.30 11.88 3.19
N LYS A 164 9.05 13.18 3.00
CA LYS A 164 8.05 13.92 3.80
C LYS A 164 6.65 13.29 3.72
N ASP A 165 6.28 12.76 2.56
CA ASP A 165 4.92 12.30 2.30
C ASP A 165 4.74 10.78 2.43
N LEU A 166 5.84 10.02 2.37
CA LEU A 166 5.85 8.57 2.47
C LEU A 166 7.14 8.09 3.14
N VAL A 167 6.96 7.28 4.19
CA VAL A 167 8.02 6.52 4.86
C VAL A 167 7.67 5.04 4.76
N THR A 168 8.54 4.23 4.18
CA THR A 168 8.42 2.77 4.18
C THR A 168 9.83 2.16 4.16
N PRO A 169 10.15 1.16 5.00
CA PRO A 169 9.29 0.55 6.00
C PRO A 169 8.85 1.52 7.10
N ASP A 170 7.67 1.30 7.67
CA ASP A 170 7.15 2.15 8.75
C ASP A 170 7.99 1.93 10.02
N PRO A 171 8.61 2.99 10.59
CA PRO A 171 9.42 2.87 11.81
C PRO A 171 8.62 2.45 13.04
N GLU A 172 7.29 2.58 13.03
CA GLU A 172 6.43 2.13 14.13
C GLU A 172 6.33 0.60 14.21
N ILE A 173 6.73 -0.15 13.18
CA ILE A 173 6.80 -1.62 13.23
C ILE A 173 7.65 -2.10 14.42
N GLU A 174 8.77 -1.41 14.71
CA GLU A 174 9.63 -1.78 15.86
C GLU A 174 9.08 -1.39 17.23
N LYS A 175 8.05 -0.53 17.26
CA LYS A 175 7.55 0.10 18.49
C LYS A 175 6.14 -0.38 18.86
N ARG A 176 5.39 -0.91 17.89
CA ARG A 176 3.97 -1.23 18.04
C ARG A 176 3.73 -2.73 17.84
N PRO A 177 3.30 -3.45 18.89
CA PRO A 177 3.03 -4.89 18.77
C PRO A 177 1.90 -5.17 17.77
N PHE A 178 0.93 -4.26 17.61
CA PHE A 178 -0.18 -4.39 16.66
C PHE A 178 0.22 -4.22 15.18
N LEU A 179 1.48 -3.85 14.91
CA LEU A 179 2.06 -3.94 13.57
C LEU A 179 2.97 -5.17 13.47
N ALA A 180 3.84 -5.36 14.47
CA ALA A 180 4.85 -6.42 14.44
C ALA A 180 4.27 -7.84 14.47
N LEU A 181 3.32 -8.10 15.38
CA LEU A 181 2.75 -9.43 15.56
C LEU A 181 1.91 -9.86 14.33
N PRO A 182 1.02 -9.02 13.78
CA PRO A 182 0.38 -9.28 12.49
C PRO A 182 1.34 -9.56 11.32
N LEU A 183 2.46 -8.83 11.23
CA LEU A 183 3.48 -9.08 10.21
C LEU A 183 4.15 -10.45 10.40
N TYR A 184 4.47 -10.81 11.64
CA TYR A 184 5.04 -12.11 11.99
C TYR A 184 4.11 -13.26 11.60
N GLU A 185 2.80 -13.12 11.86
CA GLU A 185 1.79 -14.11 11.45
C GLU A 185 1.72 -14.30 9.92
N LEU A 186 1.87 -13.22 9.16
CA LEU A 186 1.82 -13.27 7.71
C LEU A 186 3.11 -13.84 7.11
N ASN A 187 4.26 -13.57 7.74
CA ASN A 187 5.57 -14.02 7.29
C ASN A 187 6.61 -13.94 8.42
N GLU A 188 6.90 -15.08 9.07
CA GLU A 188 7.85 -15.13 10.19
C GLU A 188 9.31 -14.89 9.79
N ASP A 189 9.66 -15.11 8.52
CA ASP A 189 11.00 -14.93 7.95
C ASP A 189 11.26 -13.51 7.44
N LEU A 190 10.31 -12.59 7.65
CA LEU A 190 10.41 -11.22 7.16
C LEU A 190 11.58 -10.49 7.80
N VAL A 191 12.48 -9.94 6.97
CA VAL A 191 13.53 -9.01 7.42
C VAL A 191 13.12 -7.60 7.02
N ILE A 192 13.08 -6.66 7.97
CA ILE A 192 12.64 -5.29 7.71
C ILE A 192 13.80 -4.47 7.09
N PRO A 193 13.69 -4.00 5.83
CA PRO A 193 14.73 -3.21 5.17
C PRO A 193 15.10 -1.95 5.97
N GLY A 194 16.38 -1.62 6.07
CA GLY A 194 16.84 -0.39 6.74
C GLY A 194 16.81 -0.45 8.28
N ILE A 195 15.94 -1.27 8.86
CA ILE A 195 15.96 -1.62 10.30
C ILE A 195 16.95 -2.77 10.56
N ASN A 196 17.16 -3.64 9.56
CA ASN A 196 18.07 -4.79 9.59
C ASN A 196 17.83 -5.74 10.77
N LYS A 197 16.56 -5.90 11.16
CA LYS A 197 16.11 -6.92 12.11
C LYS A 197 15.04 -7.78 11.46
N SER A 198 15.06 -9.06 11.81
CA SER A 198 13.96 -9.96 11.52
C SER A 198 12.72 -9.57 12.32
N ILE A 199 11.54 -9.84 11.77
CA ILE A 199 10.28 -9.61 12.46
C ILE A 199 10.19 -10.46 13.74
N LYS A 200 10.81 -11.64 13.74
CA LYS A 200 10.95 -12.52 14.92
C LYS A 200 11.71 -11.83 16.06
N GLU A 201 12.83 -11.17 15.77
CA GLU A 201 13.57 -10.39 16.77
C GLU A 201 12.76 -9.21 17.29
N ILE A 202 11.98 -8.55 16.42
CA ILE A 202 11.11 -7.44 16.83
C ILE A 202 10.01 -7.93 17.76
N VAL A 203 9.30 -9.00 17.40
CA VAL A 203 8.20 -9.57 18.22
C VAL A 203 8.71 -10.05 19.58
N LYS A 204 9.93 -10.61 19.65
CA LYS A 204 10.53 -11.04 20.92
C LYS A 204 10.67 -9.89 21.92
N LYS A 205 10.78 -8.63 21.49
CA LYS A 205 10.83 -7.47 22.41
C LYS A 205 9.50 -7.23 23.13
N PHE A 206 8.40 -7.73 22.60
CA PHE A 206 7.05 -7.52 23.13
C PHE A 206 6.54 -8.69 23.99
N SER A 207 7.30 -9.80 24.10
CA SER A 207 6.83 -11.08 24.67
C SER A 207 6.33 -11.00 26.12
N GLU A 208 6.65 -9.94 26.85
CA GLU A 208 6.24 -9.76 28.23
C GLU A 208 5.03 -8.82 28.42
N ASN A 209 4.61 -8.07 27.39
CA ASN A 209 3.56 -7.04 27.51
C ASN A 209 2.81 -6.77 26.18
N ILE A 210 1.98 -7.71 25.72
CA ILE A 210 1.08 -7.49 24.58
C ILE A 210 -0.34 -7.22 25.09
N ASP A 211 -0.69 -5.94 25.21
CA ASP A 211 -2.06 -5.50 25.55
C ASP A 211 -2.94 -5.47 24.29
N MET A 212 -3.20 -6.65 23.73
CA MET A 212 -4.03 -6.84 22.54
C MET A 212 -4.82 -8.14 22.65
N THR A 213 -6.08 -8.12 22.25
CA THR A 213 -6.95 -9.30 22.26
C THR A 213 -7.20 -9.78 20.83
N PRO A 214 -6.83 -11.01 20.46
CA PRO A 214 -7.13 -11.55 19.13
C PRO A 214 -8.65 -11.78 18.97
N LEU A 215 -9.19 -11.41 17.81
CA LEU A 215 -10.59 -11.60 17.43
C LEU A 215 -10.69 -12.73 16.41
N TYR A 216 -10.47 -13.97 16.85
CA TYR A 216 -10.38 -15.14 15.96
C TYR A 216 -11.67 -15.39 15.17
N ASP A 217 -12.84 -15.43 15.81
CA ASP A 217 -14.12 -15.69 15.14
C ASP A 217 -14.43 -14.66 14.05
N TYR A 218 -14.15 -13.38 14.35
CA TYR A 218 -14.31 -12.30 13.38
C TYR A 218 -13.31 -12.43 12.22
N THR A 219 -12.06 -12.79 12.51
CA THR A 219 -11.01 -13.01 11.51
C THR A 219 -11.39 -14.15 10.55
N GLU A 220 -11.82 -15.30 11.07
CA GLU A 220 -12.22 -16.45 10.26
C GLU A 220 -13.45 -16.13 9.39
N LYS A 221 -14.40 -15.38 9.93
CA LYS A 221 -15.54 -14.87 9.15
C LYS A 221 -15.08 -14.00 7.98
N LEU A 222 -14.12 -13.10 8.18
CA LEU A 222 -13.57 -12.27 7.10
C LEU A 222 -12.85 -13.09 6.03
N ARG A 223 -12.04 -14.08 6.43
CA ARG A 223 -11.32 -14.97 5.51
C ARG A 223 -12.29 -15.70 4.59
N ARG A 224 -13.34 -16.31 5.16
CA ARG A 224 -14.38 -17.00 4.39
C ARG A 224 -15.18 -16.09 3.47
N GLU A 225 -15.59 -14.91 3.95
CA GLU A 225 -16.50 -14.03 3.18
C GLU A 225 -15.81 -13.17 2.12
N ILE A 226 -14.51 -12.92 2.25
CA ILE A 226 -13.79 -11.96 1.40
C ILE A 226 -12.65 -12.62 0.63
N LEU A 227 -11.94 -13.58 1.23
CA LEU A 227 -10.67 -14.07 0.68
C LEU A 227 -10.80 -15.39 -0.08
N GLU A 228 -11.81 -16.21 0.22
CA GLU A 228 -12.16 -17.35 -0.60
C GLU A 228 -12.82 -16.85 -1.90
N ASP A 229 -12.16 -17.07 -3.03
CA ASP A 229 -12.77 -16.98 -4.35
C ASP A 229 -13.65 -18.23 -4.51
N PHE A 230 -14.97 -18.08 -4.62
CA PHE A 230 -15.88 -19.18 -4.98
C PHE A 230 -15.59 -19.70 -6.39
#